data_AF-A0A7C1PTF3-F1
#
_entry.id   AF-A0A7C1PTF3-F1
#
_cell.length_a   1.000
_cell.length_b   1.000
_cell.length_c   1.000
_cell.angle_alpha   90.00
_cell.angle_beta   90.00
_cell.angle_gamma   90.00
#
_symmetry.space_group_name_H-M   'P 1'
#
loop_
_entity.id
_entity.type
_entity.pdbx_description
1 polymer ?
#
loop_
_entity_poly.entity_id
_entity_poly.type
_entity_poly.pdbx_seq_one_letter_code
_entity_poly.pdbx_strand_id
1 'polypeptide(L)' 'MYTCAQCSKDVEITPGSPVRCPYCGFKIIFKTRPKVVKKVRPQ' A
#
# COMPACT_ATOMS: atom_id res chain seq x y z
N MET A 1 -3.65 4.93 -1.05
CA MET A 1 -3.30 4.34 0.25
C MET A 1 -2.33 3.19 0.01
N TYR A 2 -1.29 3.12 0.81
CA TYR A 2 -0.31 2.04 0.77
C TYR A 2 -0.30 1.33 2.12
N THR A 3 -0.22 0.02 2.14
CA THR A 3 -0.19 -0.77 3.37
C THR A 3 1.24 -1.18 3.68
N CYS A 4 1.73 -0.87 4.86
CA CYS A 4 3.08 -1.27 5.27
C CYS A 4 3.16 -2.78 5.51
N ALA A 5 4.23 -3.44 5.05
CA ALA A 5 4.38 -4.90 5.18
C ALA A 5 4.51 -5.39 6.64
N GLN A 6 5.10 -4.59 7.53
CA GLN A 6 5.37 -4.99 8.90
C GLN A 6 4.26 -4.63 9.89
N CYS A 7 3.74 -3.39 9.86
CA CYS A 7 2.72 -2.93 10.80
C CYS A 7 1.30 -3.04 10.25
N SER A 8 1.13 -3.44 8.99
CA SER A 8 -0.16 -3.57 8.30
C SER A 8 -1.03 -2.31 8.32
N LYS A 9 -0.45 -1.15 8.65
CA LYS A 9 -1.15 0.14 8.68
C LYS A 9 -1.21 0.75 7.29
N ASP A 10 -2.31 1.43 7.03
CA ASP A 10 -2.47 2.27 5.85
C ASP A 10 -1.69 3.56 6.04
N VAL A 11 -0.84 3.86 5.07
CA VAL A 11 0.02 5.03 4.99
C VAL A 11 -0.29 5.76 3.69
N GLU A 12 -0.47 7.06 3.79
CA GLU A 12 -0.55 7.94 2.63
C GLU A 12 0.84 8.51 2.35
N ILE A 13 1.34 8.24 1.15
CA ILE A 13 2.68 8.63 0.73
C ILE A 13 2.54 9.45 -0.53
N THR A 14 3.03 10.68 -0.45
CA THR A 14 2.99 11.64 -1.55
C THR A 14 4.21 11.40 -2.47
N PRO A 15 4.06 11.46 -3.80
CA PRO A 15 5.19 11.38 -4.72
C PRO A 15 6.22 12.48 -4.40
N GLY A 16 7.48 12.09 -4.23
CA GLY A 16 8.59 12.97 -3.83
C GLY A 16 9.01 12.85 -2.35
N SER A 17 8.20 12.20 -1.51
CA SER A 17 8.59 11.85 -0.14
C SER A 17 9.37 10.53 -0.08
N PRO A 18 10.28 10.34 0.90
CA PRO A 18 10.99 9.08 1.07
C PRO A 18 10.02 7.95 1.41
N VAL A 19 10.16 6.81 0.72
CA VAL A 19 9.32 5.61 0.92
C VAL A 19 9.67 4.95 2.26
N ARG A 20 9.14 5.50 3.35
CA ARG A 20 9.31 5.01 4.72
C ARG A 20 7.98 5.06 5.45
N CYS A 21 7.62 3.98 6.14
CA CYS A 21 6.47 4.00 7.03
C CYS A 21 6.77 4.90 8.25
N PRO A 22 5.92 5.89 8.57
CA PRO A 22 6.12 6.78 9.72
C PRO A 22 6.00 6.08 11.08
N TYR A 23 5.42 4.87 11.12
CA TYR A 23 5.18 4.15 12.37
C TYR A 23 6.29 3.14 12.73
N CYS A 24 6.99 2.58 11.75
CA CYS A 24 7.95 1.50 11.99
C CYS A 24 9.27 1.66 11.22
N GLY A 25 9.42 2.71 10.39
CA GLY A 25 10.62 2.94 9.60
C GLY A 25 10.85 1.96 8.44
N PHE A 26 9.94 0.98 8.25
CA PHE A 26 10.04 -0.02 7.19
C PHE A 26 9.85 0.62 5.81
N LYS A 27 10.59 0.12 4.81
CA LYS A 27 10.62 0.68 3.44
C LYS A 27 9.74 -0.07 2.44
N ILE A 28 9.21 -1.23 2.83
CA ILE A 28 8.41 -2.09 1.95
C ILE A 28 6.93 -1.83 2.21
N ILE A 29 6.22 -1.40 1.16
CA ILE A 29 4.85 -0.91 1.24
C ILE A 29 4.08 -1.40 0.02
N PHE A 30 2.89 -1.94 0.24
CA PHE A 30 2.03 -2.52 -0.80
C PHE A 30 0.96 -1.53 -1.22
N LYS A 31 0.57 -1.56 -2.49
CA LYS A 31 -0.58 -0.76 -2.96
C LYS A 31 -1.87 -1.42 -2.49
N THR A 32 -2.77 -0.67 -1.85
CA THR A 32 -4.08 -1.21 -1.46
C THR A 32 -4.87 -1.64 -2.68
N ARG A 33 -5.65 -2.73 -2.53
CA ARG A 33 -6.54 -3.19 -3.59
C ARG A 33 -7.55 -2.08 -3.93
N PRO A 34 -7.76 -1.74 -5.21
CA PRO A 34 -8.80 -0.79 -5.57
C PRO A 34 -10.17 -1.35 -5.19
N LYS A 35 -11.10 -0.47 -4.77
CA LYS A 35 -12.49 -0.84 -4.48
C LYS A 35 -13.25 -1.33 -5.72
N VAL A 36 -12.71 -1.08 -6.91
CA VAL A 36 -13.29 -1.49 -8.18
C VAL A 36 -13.10 -3.00 -8.37
N VAL A 37 -14.19 -3.73 -8.46
CA VAL A 37 -14.19 -5.16 -8.74
C VAL A 37 -13.79 -5.40 -10.19
N LYS A 38 -12.69 -6.10 -10.41
CA LYS A 38 -12.28 -6.54 -11.75
C LYS A 38 -13.14 -7.73 -12.17
N LYS A 39 -13.85 -7.62 -13.30
CA LYS A 39 -14.55 -8.77 -13.91
C LYS A 39 -13.50 -9.70 -14.52
N VAL A 40 -13.47 -10.95 -14.07
CA VAL A 40 -12.57 -11.99 -14.57
C VAL A 40 -13.44 -13.06 -15.23
N ARG A 41 -13.10 -13.48 -16.45
CA ARG A 41 -13.75 -14.64 -17.09
C ARG A 41 -13.11 -15.91 -16.52
N PRO A 42 -13.89 -16.92 -16.10
CA PRO A 42 -13.33 -18.23 -15.76
C PRO A 42 -12.69 -18.85 -17.01
N GLN A 43 -11.59 -19.60 -16.82
CA GLN A 43 -10.95 -20.40 -17.87
C GLN A 43 -11.69 -21.71 -18.07
#